data_AF-A0A8X6M2T5-F1
#
_entry.id   AF-A0A8X6M2T5-F1
#
_cell.length_a   1.000
_cell.length_b   1.000
_cell.length_c   1.000
_cell.angle_alpha   90.00
_cell.angle_beta   90.00
_cell.angle_gamma   90.00
#
_symmetry.space_group_name_H-M   'P 1'
#
loop_
_entity.id
_entity.type
_entity.pdbx_description
1 polymer ?
#
loop_
_entity_poly.entity_id
_entity_poly.type
_entity_poly.pdbx_seq_one_letter_code
_entity_poly.pdbx_strand_id
1 'polypeptide(L)'
;MLILIAKGYTVTRGRLRKKTLLKIAAFLCCTSLCMSSCFYMKESFRSRKSSLHYESPAGYGIIGLRLVGWAWFVYAVIFTMMHYPEKSNFYTKLFLLYSLWFLSAPVVILISTFIVPKWVREKLLNSVELFISIGAHFVFFILTRPSKANKNFPYHVRTSQVKFYSLKKLQL
;
A
#
# COMPACT_ATOMS: atom_id res chain seq x y z
N MET A 1 2.49 0.27 -3.41
CA MET A 1 1.83 1.07 -4.46
C MET A 1 1.28 2.41 -3.97
N LEU A 2 0.53 2.45 -2.86
CA LEU A 2 -0.09 3.69 -2.35
C LEU A 2 0.90 4.85 -2.13
N ILE A 3 2.09 4.58 -1.57
CA ILE A 3 3.13 5.60 -1.35
C ILE A 3 3.63 6.22 -2.67
N LEU A 4 3.66 5.45 -3.77
CA LEU A 4 4.08 5.96 -5.08
C LEU A 4 3.07 6.97 -5.61
N ILE A 5 1.78 6.63 -5.56
CA ILE A 5 0.68 7.50 -5.99
C ILE A 5 0.57 8.72 -5.08
N ALA A 6 0.72 8.54 -3.77
CA ALA A 6 0.76 9.62 -2.78
C ALA A 6 1.89 10.62 -3.08
N LYS A 7 3.03 10.16 -3.60
CA LYS A 7 4.15 11.01 -4.05
C LYS A 7 3.95 11.60 -5.44
N GLY A 8 2.83 11.34 -6.10
CA GLY A 8 2.51 11.90 -7.41
C GLY A 8 2.96 11.08 -8.60
N TYR A 9 3.46 9.85 -8.40
CA TYR A 9 3.82 8.99 -9.53
C TYR A 9 2.58 8.75 -10.40
N THR A 10 2.74 8.97 -11.71
CA THR A 10 1.73 8.91 -12.79
C THR A 10 0.54 9.86 -12.69
N VAL A 11 0.34 10.54 -11.55
CA VAL A 11 -0.72 11.55 -11.37
C VAL A 11 -0.21 12.96 -11.67
N THR A 12 0.82 13.41 -10.94
CA THR A 12 1.41 14.75 -11.10
C THR A 12 2.80 14.70 -11.73
N ARG A 13 3.49 13.54 -11.68
CA ARG A 13 4.84 13.35 -12.19
C ARG A 13 4.99 12.00 -12.90
N GLY A 14 5.56 12.00 -14.09
CA GLY A 14 5.83 10.76 -14.85
C GLY A 14 6.99 9.92 -14.28
N ARG A 15 7.93 10.54 -13.56
CA ARG A 15 9.08 9.86 -12.93
C ARG A 15 9.38 10.43 -11.55
N LEU A 16 9.74 9.55 -10.62
CA LEU A 16 10.24 9.91 -9.29
C LEU A 16 11.76 9.96 -9.27
N ARG A 17 12.34 10.74 -8.34
CA ARG A 17 13.79 10.82 -8.14
C ARG A 17 14.34 9.46 -7.69
N LYS A 18 15.50 9.05 -8.23
CA LYS A 18 16.15 7.76 -7.92
C LYS A 18 16.29 7.50 -6.41
N LYS A 19 16.67 8.53 -5.63
CA LYS A 19 16.77 8.45 -4.16
C LYS A 19 15.44 8.10 -3.50
N THR A 20 14.33 8.69 -3.94
CA THR A 20 12.99 8.39 -3.40
C THR A 20 12.56 6.98 -3.76
N LEU A 21 12.82 6.54 -5.00
CA LEU A 21 12.53 5.18 -5.43
C LEU A 21 13.32 4.16 -4.59
N LEU A 22 14.60 4.40 -4.33
CA LEU A 22 15.43 3.55 -3.47
C LEU A 22 14.87 3.45 -2.05
N LYS A 23 14.43 4.56 -1.45
CA LYS A 23 13.81 4.54 -0.11
C LYS A 23 12.51 3.71 -0.09
N ILE A 24 11.69 3.83 -1.13
CA ILE A 24 10.46 3.03 -1.26
C ILE A 24 10.80 1.54 -1.45
N ALA A 25 11.80 1.22 -2.27
CA ALA A 25 12.26 -0.15 -2.48
C ALA A 25 12.80 -0.76 -1.18
N ALA A 26 13.63 -0.03 -0.44
CA ALA A 26 14.14 -0.47 0.86
C ALA A 26 13.01 -0.75 1.86
N PHE A 27 11.99 0.12 1.90
CA PHE A 27 10.81 -0.08 2.76
C PHE A 27 10.02 -1.34 2.37
N LEU A 28 9.82 -1.58 1.07
CA LEU A 28 9.15 -2.80 0.57
C LEU A 28 9.95 -4.07 0.88
N CYS A 29 11.27 -4.04 0.70
CA CYS A 29 12.15 -5.15 1.06
C CYS A 29 12.09 -5.44 2.57
N CYS A 30 12.17 -4.41 3.42
CA CYS A 30 12.05 -4.56 4.87
C CYS A 30 10.71 -5.19 5.27
N THR A 31 9.61 -4.72 4.69
CA THR A 31 8.28 -5.27 4.95
C THR A 31 8.19 -6.74 4.52
N SER A 32 8.74 -7.08 3.35
CA SER A 32 8.76 -8.46 2.84
C SER A 32 9.59 -9.39 3.73
N LEU A 33 10.76 -8.95 4.19
CA LEU A 33 11.61 -9.70 5.11
C LEU A 33 10.89 -9.98 6.44
N CYS A 34 10.25 -8.96 7.03
CA CYS A 34 9.47 -9.15 8.27
C CYS A 34 8.32 -10.15 8.10
N MET A 35 7.62 -10.12 6.96
CA MET A 35 6.56 -11.08 6.64
C MET A 35 7.11 -12.51 6.50
N SER A 36 8.21 -12.69 5.77
CA SER A 36 8.87 -13.99 5.61
C SER A 36 9.37 -14.55 6.93
N SER A 37 9.97 -13.72 7.79
CA SER A 37 10.39 -14.12 9.14
C SER A 37 9.21 -14.56 10.01
N CYS A 38 8.07 -13.86 9.95
CA CYS A 38 6.85 -14.28 10.65
C CYS A 38 6.35 -15.63 10.17
N PHE A 39 6.36 -15.85 8.85
CA PHE A 39 5.92 -17.11 8.26
C PHE A 39 6.82 -18.27 8.68
N TYR A 40 8.14 -18.08 8.64
CA TYR A 40 9.10 -19.10 9.07
C TYR A 40 8.94 -19.46 10.55
N MET A 41 8.86 -18.45 11.42
CA MET A 41 8.62 -18.65 12.86
C MET A 41 7.33 -19.45 13.08
N LYS A 42 6.24 -19.11 12.37
CA LYS A 42 4.98 -19.84 12.49
C LYS A 42 5.14 -21.33 12.16
N GLU A 43 5.84 -21.67 11.08
CA GLU A 43 6.03 -23.07 10.69
C GLU A 43 6.88 -23.83 11.72
N SER A 44 7.94 -23.22 12.24
CA SER A 44 8.79 -23.84 13.28
C SER A 44 8.05 -24.07 14.60
N PHE A 45 7.10 -23.20 14.95
CA PHE A 45 6.32 -23.32 16.20
C PHE A 45 5.01 -24.12 16.05
N ARG A 46 4.75 -24.74 14.89
CA ARG A 46 3.51 -25.51 14.60
C ARG A 46 3.24 -26.67 15.57
N SER A 47 4.25 -27.13 16.31
CA SER A 47 4.16 -28.16 17.36
C SER A 47 3.64 -27.65 18.71
N ARG A 48 3.69 -26.33 18.99
CA ARG A 48 3.27 -25.74 20.28
C ARG A 48 2.00 -24.90 20.10
N LYS A 49 0.89 -25.36 20.69
CA LYS A 49 -0.47 -24.79 20.63
C LYS A 49 -0.54 -23.24 20.64
N SER A 50 -1.27 -22.73 19.64
CA SER A 50 -2.15 -21.54 19.65
C SER A 50 -1.58 -20.20 20.12
N SER A 51 -0.39 -19.81 19.67
CA SER A 51 0.10 -18.43 19.85
C SER A 51 -0.24 -17.59 18.63
N LEU A 52 -0.90 -16.46 18.84
CA LEU A 52 -1.34 -15.53 17.80
C LEU A 52 -0.16 -15.09 16.92
N HIS A 53 -0.35 -15.04 15.59
CA HIS A 53 0.58 -14.41 14.64
C HIS A 53 1.20 -13.07 15.11
N TYR A 54 0.42 -12.29 15.88
CA TYR A 54 0.76 -10.95 16.35
C TYR A 54 1.36 -10.90 17.77
N GLU A 55 1.40 -12.01 18.52
CA GLU A 55 2.07 -12.06 19.83
C GLU A 55 3.59 -12.30 19.70
N SER A 56 4.08 -12.62 18.50
CA SER A 56 5.51 -12.75 18.20
C SER A 56 6.18 -11.37 18.04
N PRO A 57 7.45 -11.19 18.46
CA PRO A 57 8.21 -9.95 18.22
C PRO A 57 8.17 -9.48 16.76
N ALA A 58 8.17 -10.42 15.81
CA ALA A 58 8.11 -10.12 14.39
C ALA A 58 6.72 -9.58 13.95
N GLY A 59 5.63 -10.01 14.60
CA GLY A 59 4.28 -9.51 14.37
C GLY A 59 4.11 -8.06 14.81
N TYR A 60 4.64 -7.69 15.98
CA TYR A 60 4.69 -6.30 16.43
C TYR A 60 5.52 -5.42 15.48
N GLY A 61 6.61 -5.96 14.92
CA GLY A 61 7.41 -5.28 13.90
C GLY A 61 6.61 -4.92 12.65
N ILE A 62 5.74 -5.82 12.17
CA ILE A 62 4.87 -5.56 11.01
C ILE A 62 3.86 -4.44 11.32
N ILE A 63 3.27 -4.43 12.51
CA ILE A 63 2.34 -3.37 12.94
C ILE A 63 3.07 -2.02 12.97
N GLY A 64 4.27 -1.98 13.55
CA GLY A 64 5.11 -0.78 13.59
C GLY A 64 5.46 -0.27 12.19
N LEU A 65 5.91 -1.15 11.30
CA LEU A 65 6.19 -0.80 9.90
C LEU A 65 4.95 -0.28 9.18
N ARG A 66 3.77 -0.82 9.47
CA ARG A 66 2.49 -0.35 8.92
C ARG A 66 2.17 1.07 9.37
N LEU A 67 2.36 1.39 10.64
CA LEU A 67 2.15 2.74 11.18
C LEU A 67 3.16 3.75 10.62
N VAL A 68 4.43 3.38 10.49
CA VAL A 68 5.45 4.21 9.82
C VAL A 68 5.08 4.45 8.35
N GLY A 69 4.64 3.40 7.66
CA GLY A 69 4.14 3.49 6.28
C GLY A 69 2.93 4.41 6.15
N TRP A 70 2.01 4.37 7.12
CA TRP A 70 0.84 5.26 7.18
C TRP A 70 1.25 6.72 7.40
N ALA A 71 2.12 7.00 8.37
CA ALA A 71 2.61 8.36 8.63
C ALA A 71 3.31 8.94 7.39
N TRP A 72 4.13 8.14 6.71
CA TRP A 72 4.75 8.54 5.46
C TRP A 72 3.72 8.76 4.35
N PHE A 73 2.72 7.89 4.23
CA PHE A 73 1.63 8.07 3.28
C PHE A 73 0.88 9.39 3.50
N VAL A 74 0.47 9.68 4.74
CA VAL A 74 -0.20 10.94 5.13
C VAL A 74 0.65 12.15 4.74
N TYR A 75 1.92 12.15 5.15
CA TYR A 75 2.87 13.21 4.79
C TYR A 75 2.99 13.39 3.28
N ALA A 76 3.11 12.30 2.52
CA ALA A 76 3.24 12.35 1.07
C ALA A 76 1.98 12.91 0.40
N VAL A 77 0.79 12.51 0.85
CA VAL A 77 -0.48 13.02 0.30
C VAL A 77 -0.64 14.51 0.60
N ILE A 78 -0.41 14.96 1.83
CA ILE A 78 -0.51 16.38 2.21
C ILE A 78 0.49 17.21 1.40
N PHE A 79 1.75 16.76 1.32
CA PHE A 79 2.78 17.44 0.53
C PHE A 79 2.37 17.59 -0.94
N THR A 80 1.81 16.54 -1.54
CA THR A 80 1.38 16.57 -2.95
C THR A 80 0.15 17.44 -3.15
N MET A 81 -0.82 17.42 -2.23
CA MET A 81 -2.01 18.30 -2.28
C MET A 81 -1.63 19.78 -2.19
N MET A 82 -0.67 20.12 -1.33
CA MET A 82 -0.18 21.49 -1.18
C MET A 82 0.51 22.02 -2.46
N HIS A 83 1.20 21.15 -3.21
CA HIS A 83 1.91 21.55 -4.43
C HIS A 83 1.03 21.50 -5.68
N TYR A 84 -0.01 20.67 -5.68
CA TYR A 84 -0.87 20.40 -6.84
C TYR A 84 -2.36 20.46 -6.44
N PRO A 85 -2.88 21.66 -6.13
CA PRO A 85 -4.26 21.83 -5.66
C PRO A 85 -5.29 21.42 -6.72
N GLU A 86 -4.93 21.40 -8.00
CA GLU A 86 -5.81 21.01 -9.10
C GLU A 86 -6.20 19.52 -9.07
N LYS A 87 -5.43 18.68 -8.37
CA LYS A 87 -5.71 17.25 -8.15
C LYS A 87 -6.18 16.93 -6.73
N SER A 88 -6.40 17.95 -5.89
CA SER A 88 -6.80 17.79 -4.47
C SER A 88 -7.96 16.82 -4.28
N ASN A 89 -9.05 16.95 -5.06
CA ASN A 89 -10.21 16.05 -4.97
C ASN A 89 -9.89 14.56 -5.12
N PHE A 90 -8.90 14.19 -5.93
CA PHE A 90 -8.45 12.81 -6.06
C PHE A 90 -7.68 12.37 -4.80
N TYR A 91 -6.77 13.22 -4.34
CA TYR A 91 -5.94 12.96 -3.16
C TYR A 91 -6.73 12.93 -1.86
N THR A 92 -7.79 13.74 -1.70
CA THR A 92 -8.68 13.71 -0.53
C THR A 92 -9.40 12.36 -0.43
N LYS A 93 -9.95 11.86 -1.56
CA LYS A 93 -10.59 10.53 -1.61
C LYS A 93 -9.59 9.42 -1.29
N LEU A 94 -8.40 9.49 -1.89
CA LEU A 94 -7.30 8.55 -1.64
C LEU A 94 -6.91 8.57 -0.15
N PHE A 95 -6.77 9.75 0.44
CA PHE A 95 -6.39 9.92 1.84
C PHE A 95 -7.40 9.31 2.79
N LEU A 96 -8.69 9.64 2.65
CA LEU A 96 -9.74 9.18 3.56
C LEU A 96 -9.87 7.65 3.51
N LEU A 97 -9.97 7.08 2.30
CA LEU A 97 -10.18 5.65 2.10
C LEU A 97 -8.98 4.82 2.58
N TYR A 98 -7.75 5.23 2.23
CA TYR A 98 -6.57 4.43 2.56
C TYR A 98 -6.04 4.70 3.97
N SER A 99 -6.30 5.85 4.58
CA SER A 99 -6.00 6.04 6.02
C SER A 99 -6.83 5.08 6.86
N LEU A 100 -8.11 4.90 6.53
CA LEU A 100 -8.96 3.90 7.19
C LEU A 100 -8.40 2.48 7.03
N TRP A 101 -7.96 2.12 5.82
CA TRP A 101 -7.33 0.81 5.57
C TRP A 101 -6.00 0.61 6.34
N PHE A 102 -5.17 1.65 6.45
CA PHE A 102 -3.92 1.58 7.22
C PHE A 102 -4.16 1.45 8.73
N LEU A 103 -5.23 2.06 9.24
CA LEU A 103 -5.62 1.96 10.65
C LEU A 103 -6.45 0.72 10.97
N SER A 104 -7.07 0.08 9.97
CA SER A 104 -7.94 -1.07 10.22
C SER A 104 -7.24 -2.25 10.90
N ALA A 105 -6.01 -2.61 10.50
CA ALA A 105 -5.29 -3.74 11.11
C ALA A 105 -4.96 -3.52 12.59
N PRO A 106 -4.32 -2.40 13.02
CA PRO A 106 -4.06 -2.19 14.45
C PRO A 106 -5.35 -2.13 15.27
N VAL A 107 -6.42 -1.53 14.73
CA VAL A 107 -7.74 -1.49 15.40
C VAL A 107 -8.32 -2.90 15.55
N VAL A 108 -8.33 -3.70 14.48
CA VAL A 108 -8.85 -5.07 14.49
C VAL A 108 -8.05 -5.96 15.45
N ILE A 109 -6.73 -5.82 15.49
CA ILE A 109 -5.86 -6.55 16.43
C ILE A 109 -6.16 -6.16 17.89
N LEU A 110 -6.36 -4.86 18.15
CA LEU A 110 -6.68 -4.35 19.48
C LEU A 110 -8.04 -4.88 19.96
N ILE A 111 -9.08 -4.76 19.13
CA ILE A 111 -10.44 -5.28 19.40
C ILE A 111 -10.38 -6.81 19.66
N SER A 112 -9.67 -7.53 18.79
CA SER A 112 -9.51 -8.98 18.89
C SER A 112 -8.82 -9.42 20.19
N THR A 113 -7.88 -8.62 20.70
CA THR A 113 -7.16 -8.92 21.95
C THR A 113 -8.10 -8.99 23.14
N PHE A 114 -9.10 -8.09 23.22
CA PHE A 114 -10.03 -8.01 24.35
C PHE A 114 -11.29 -8.86 24.20
N ILE A 115 -11.81 -9.03 22.97
CA ILE A 115 -13.13 -9.62 22.75
C ILE A 115 -13.08 -11.08 22.29
N VAL A 116 -12.09 -11.45 21.47
CA VAL A 116 -12.12 -12.72 20.73
C VAL A 116 -11.31 -13.80 21.45
N PRO A 117 -11.89 -14.98 21.74
CA PRO A 117 -11.17 -16.06 22.41
C PRO A 117 -10.09 -16.66 21.50
N LYS A 118 -8.95 -17.08 22.09
CA LYS A 118 -7.70 -17.44 21.38
C LYS A 118 -7.87 -18.48 20.27
N TRP A 119 -8.79 -19.43 20.43
CA TRP A 119 -8.95 -20.59 19.53
C TRP A 119 -9.59 -20.24 18.16
N VAL A 120 -10.43 -19.21 18.08
CA VAL A 120 -11.00 -18.70 16.81
C VAL A 120 -10.29 -17.47 16.28
N ARG A 121 -9.50 -16.82 17.13
CA ARG A 121 -8.90 -15.50 16.88
C ARG A 121 -8.16 -15.44 15.55
N GLU A 122 -7.30 -16.40 15.25
CA GLU A 122 -6.52 -16.40 14.00
C GLU A 122 -7.39 -16.51 12.75
N LYS A 123 -8.38 -17.41 12.76
CA LYS A 123 -9.27 -17.63 11.61
C LYS A 123 -10.15 -16.40 11.36
N LEU A 124 -10.69 -15.81 12.43
CA LEU A 124 -11.50 -14.59 12.36
C LEU A 124 -10.67 -13.40 11.87
N LEU A 125 -9.50 -13.17 12.47
CA LEU A 125 -8.62 -12.07 12.07
C LEU A 125 -8.21 -12.17 10.60
N ASN A 126 -7.79 -13.36 10.15
CA ASN A 126 -7.40 -13.57 8.76
C ASN A 126 -8.59 -13.39 7.80
N SER A 127 -9.79 -13.83 8.19
CA SER A 127 -11.00 -13.62 7.40
C SER A 127 -11.35 -12.14 7.27
N VAL A 128 -11.38 -11.39 8.38
CA VAL A 128 -11.65 -9.95 8.41
C VAL A 128 -10.61 -9.18 7.61
N GLU A 129 -9.33 -9.49 7.79
CA GLU A 129 -8.24 -8.86 7.06
C GLU A 129 -8.36 -9.10 5.55
N LEU A 130 -8.72 -10.31 5.13
CA LEU A 130 -8.96 -10.65 3.72
C LEU A 130 -10.13 -9.84 3.14
N PHE A 131 -11.25 -9.74 3.85
CA PHE A 131 -12.41 -8.95 3.40
C PHE A 131 -12.06 -7.46 3.25
N ILE A 132 -11.36 -6.89 4.23
CA ILE A 132 -10.89 -5.50 4.17
C ILE A 132 -9.93 -5.30 3.00
N SER A 133 -9.04 -6.26 2.76
CA SER A 133 -8.10 -6.23 1.65
C SER A 133 -8.82 -6.26 0.31
N ILE A 134 -9.77 -7.19 0.11
CA ILE A 134 -10.58 -7.28 -1.12
C ILE A 134 -11.31 -5.96 -1.36
N GLY A 135 -11.96 -5.41 -0.34
CA GLY A 135 -12.64 -4.12 -0.42
C GLY A 135 -11.69 -2.98 -0.82
N ALA A 136 -10.51 -2.91 -0.22
CA ALA A 136 -9.52 -1.88 -0.53
C ALA A 136 -8.97 -1.97 -1.96
N HIS A 137 -8.80 -3.19 -2.49
CA HIS A 137 -8.39 -3.40 -3.87
C HIS A 137 -9.52 -3.07 -4.86
N PHE A 138 -10.77 -3.40 -4.51
CA PHE A 138 -11.93 -3.04 -5.33
C PHE A 138 -12.11 -1.52 -5.41
N VAL A 139 -11.97 -0.82 -4.29
CA VAL A 139 -11.94 0.65 -4.23
C VAL A 139 -10.78 1.20 -5.05
N PHE A 140 -9.58 0.61 -4.94
CA PHE A 140 -8.42 1.01 -5.74
C PHE A 140 -8.72 0.93 -7.24
N PHE A 141 -9.32 -0.18 -7.66
CA PHE A 141 -9.68 -0.45 -9.04
C PHE A 141 -10.68 0.59 -9.57
N ILE A 142 -11.71 0.91 -8.79
CA ILE A 142 -12.69 1.95 -9.17
C ILE A 142 -12.02 3.31 -9.31
N LEU A 143 -11.13 3.66 -8.37
CA LEU A 143 -10.44 4.96 -8.36
C LEU A 143 -9.46 5.12 -9.53
N THR A 144 -8.84 4.02 -9.96
CA THR A 144 -7.83 3.99 -11.05
C THR A 144 -8.41 3.60 -12.41
N ARG A 145 -9.73 3.37 -12.50
CA ARG A 145 -10.40 2.96 -13.74
C ARG A 145 -10.14 3.96 -14.88
N PRO A 146 -9.59 3.51 -16.02
CA PRO A 146 -9.10 4.41 -17.08
C PRO A 146 -10.21 5.26 -17.71
N SER A 147 -11.45 4.77 -17.75
CA SER A 147 -12.58 5.50 -18.35
C SER A 147 -12.96 6.78 -17.61
N LYS A 148 -12.70 6.87 -16.30
CA LYS A 148 -12.98 8.09 -15.49
C LYS A 148 -11.71 8.78 -15.02
N ALA A 149 -10.62 8.04 -14.83
CA ALA A 149 -9.38 8.55 -14.25
C ALA A 149 -8.40 9.13 -15.29
N ASN A 150 -8.71 9.12 -16.59
CA ASN A 150 -7.79 9.59 -17.63
C ASN A 150 -7.34 11.05 -17.43
N LYS A 151 -8.21 11.90 -16.88
CA LYS A 151 -7.87 13.29 -16.49
C LYS A 151 -6.86 13.37 -15.33
N ASN A 152 -6.80 12.33 -14.49
CA ASN A 152 -5.89 12.26 -13.35
C ASN A 152 -4.57 11.57 -13.69
N PHE A 153 -4.50 10.78 -14.77
CA PHE A 153 -3.31 10.05 -15.20
C PHE A 153 -2.86 10.45 -16.62
N PRO A 154 -2.23 11.64 -16.77
CA PRO A 154 -1.88 12.19 -18.09
C PRO A 154 -0.70 11.47 -18.76
N TYR A 155 0.09 10.68 -18.02
CA TYR A 155 1.30 10.03 -18.52
C TYR A 155 1.05 8.67 -19.20
N HIS A 156 -0.01 8.57 -19.99
CA HIS A 156 -0.24 7.40 -20.84
C HIS A 156 0.47 7.60 -22.18
N VAL A 157 1.40 6.71 -22.54
CA VAL A 157 2.01 6.73 -23.87
C VAL A 157 0.98 6.18 -24.85
N ARG A 158 0.54 7.00 -25.82
CA ARG A 158 -0.27 6.48 -26.93
C ARG A 158 0.62 5.54 -27.76
N THR A 159 0.19 4.30 -27.95
CA THR A 159 0.93 3.26 -28.69
C THR A 159 1.38 3.72 -30.08
N SER A 160 0.65 4.67 -30.70
CA SER A 160 0.99 5.27 -31.99
C SER A 160 2.25 6.15 -31.99
N GLN A 161 2.63 6.73 -30.85
CA GLN A 161 3.78 7.63 -30.73
C GLN A 161 5.11 6.86 -30.61
N VAL A 162 5.07 5.59 -30.21
CA VAL A 162 6.28 4.76 -30.04
C VAL A 162 6.96 4.44 -31.37
N LYS A 163 6.17 4.22 -32.44
CA LYS A 163 6.70 3.99 -33.80
C LYS A 163 7.49 5.19 -34.33
N PHE A 164 7.01 6.42 -34.10
CA PHE A 164 7.66 7.64 -34.61
C PHE A 164 9.06 7.87 -34.00
N TYR A 165 9.23 7.67 -32.69
CA TYR A 165 10.55 7.82 -32.06
C TYR A 165 11.53 6.71 -32.46
N SER A 166 11.05 5.48 -32.67
CA SER A 166 11.91 4.38 -33.13
C SER A 166 12.39 4.58 -34.56
N LEU A 167 11.54 5.10 -35.45
CA LEU A 167 11.91 5.39 -36.84
C LEU A 167 12.92 6.54 -36.93
N LYS A 168 12.76 7.60 -36.13
CA LYS A 168 13.69 8.74 -36.12
C LYS A 168 15.09 8.39 -35.60
N LYS A 169 15.23 7.30 -34.85
CA LYS A 169 16.52 6.80 -34.30
C LYS A 169 17.24 5.81 -35.23
N LEU A 170 16.56 5.31 -36.27
CA LEU A 170 17.14 4.41 -37.28
C LEU A 170 17.54 5.15 -38.56
N GLN A 171 17.25 6.46 -38.65
CA GLN A 171 17.61 7.33 -39.77
C GLN A 171 18.79 8.28 -39.44
N LEU A 172 19.51 8.00 -38.35
CA LEU A 172 20.77 8.63 -37.92
C LEU A 172 21.77 7.53 -37.62
#